data_AF-A0A7R9W0K5-F1
#
_entry.id   AF-A0A7R9W0K5-F1
#
_cell.length_a   1.000
_cell.length_b   1.000
_cell.length_c   1.000
_cell.angle_alpha   90.00
_cell.angle_beta   90.00
_cell.angle_gamma   90.00
#
_symmetry.space_group_name_H-M   'P 1'
#
loop_
_entity.id
_entity.type
_entity.pdbx_description
1 polymer ?
#
loop_
_entity_poly.entity_id
_entity_poly.type
_entity_poly.pdbx_seq_one_letter_code
_entity_poly.pdbx_strand_id
1 'polypeptide(L)'
;MPTTESAIAFEDAAAWIKDGSIEALARLQRSREGLTKYLAFKQQVVSEWDSVLDQLTARMFDCDITLTEGGKKKAAVKADVLTAPQPTIVFQQNDFPYNFEAGVTHYVLWSSKPLSPDQINAQIEKHMPGQETVMFVNPPVLQSIPAVRTSMLSTCRLNAACLWLAACVLPACCLPAYGALHACCLPVACCLHAACLWRAACVLPASHTPVILPCARPTNTLWAS
;
A
#
# COMPACT_ATOMS: atom_id res chain seq x y z
N MET A 1 27.91 17.32 -10.71
CA MET A 1 26.95 16.24 -11.06
C MET A 1 26.19 15.88 -9.80
N PRO A 2 24.86 16.09 -9.71
CA PRO A 2 24.10 15.57 -8.59
C PRO A 2 24.19 14.04 -8.62
N THR A 3 24.66 13.43 -7.53
CA THR A 3 24.58 11.98 -7.35
C THR A 3 23.11 11.59 -7.36
N THR A 4 22.73 10.69 -8.26
CA THR A 4 21.40 10.11 -8.29
C THR A 4 21.19 9.38 -6.97
N GLU A 5 20.21 9.82 -6.19
CA GLU A 5 19.82 9.18 -4.95
C GLU A 5 19.25 7.79 -5.29
N SER A 6 19.90 6.72 -4.85
CA SER A 6 19.45 5.36 -5.11
C SER A 6 18.19 5.07 -4.30
N ALA A 7 17.23 4.40 -4.93
CA ALA A 7 16.06 3.89 -4.25
C ALA A 7 16.45 2.77 -3.25
N ILE A 8 15.68 2.65 -2.17
CA ILE A 8 15.83 1.66 -1.11
C ILE A 8 15.21 0.35 -1.59
N ALA A 9 16.04 -0.69 -1.72
CA ALA A 9 15.56 -2.03 -2.05
C ALA A 9 14.66 -2.59 -0.93
N PHE A 10 13.70 -3.44 -1.27
CA PHE A 10 12.79 -4.01 -0.29
C PHE A 10 13.53 -4.81 0.78
N GLU A 11 14.53 -5.60 0.37
CA GLU A 11 15.33 -6.46 1.23
C GLU A 11 16.17 -5.65 2.23
N ASP A 12 16.72 -4.51 1.81
CA ASP A 12 17.45 -3.60 2.70
C ASP A 12 16.51 -2.98 3.73
N ALA A 13 15.33 -2.52 3.30
CA ALA A 13 14.32 -1.99 4.21
C ALA A 13 13.88 -3.03 5.23
N ALA A 14 13.63 -4.27 4.79
CA ALA A 14 13.26 -5.39 5.65
C ALA A 14 14.37 -5.69 6.68
N ALA A 15 15.64 -5.67 6.26
CA ALA A 15 16.78 -5.88 7.13
C ALA A 15 16.90 -4.76 8.20
N TRP A 16 16.76 -3.49 7.80
CA TRP A 16 16.82 -2.37 8.74
C TRP A 16 15.63 -2.33 9.70
N ILE A 17 14.44 -2.69 9.22
CA ILE A 17 13.24 -2.82 10.06
C ILE A 17 13.42 -3.95 11.08
N LYS A 18 13.97 -5.10 10.65
CA LYS A 18 14.26 -6.22 11.54
C LYS A 18 15.30 -5.87 12.61
N ASP A 19 16.32 -5.10 12.24
CA ASP A 19 17.34 -4.62 13.17
C ASP A 19 16.75 -3.70 14.25
N GLY A 20 15.81 -2.83 13.87
CA GLY A 20 15.03 -2.02 14.80
C GLY A 20 15.80 -0.89 15.49
N SER A 21 17.11 -0.75 15.27
CA SER A 21 17.90 0.36 15.83
C SER A 21 17.47 1.70 15.23
N ILE A 22 17.67 2.77 15.99
CA ILE A 22 17.41 4.14 15.52
C ILE A 22 18.25 4.43 14.28
N GLU A 23 19.50 3.97 14.25
CA GLU A 23 20.44 4.16 13.15
C GLU A 23 19.99 3.43 11.89
N ALA A 24 19.47 2.21 12.00
CA ALA A 24 18.94 1.47 10.86
C ALA A 24 17.64 2.10 10.34
N LEU A 25 16.69 2.42 11.23
CA LEU A 25 15.43 3.05 10.85
C LEU A 25 15.62 4.47 10.28
N ALA A 26 16.66 5.20 10.70
CA ALA A 26 17.00 6.51 10.15
C ALA A 26 17.45 6.47 8.67
N ARG A 27 17.75 5.29 8.13
CA ARG A 27 18.06 5.09 6.70
C ARG A 27 16.80 5.05 5.82
N LEU A 28 15.63 4.85 6.43
CA LEU A 28 14.34 4.88 5.74
C LEU A 28 13.95 6.33 5.44
N GLN A 29 14.56 6.89 4.40
CA GLN A 29 14.43 8.31 4.05
C GLN A 29 13.55 8.50 2.81
N ARG A 30 13.04 9.72 2.68
CA ARG A 30 12.38 10.18 1.46
C ARG A 30 13.42 10.63 0.45
N SER A 31 13.09 10.55 -0.83
CA SER A 31 13.90 11.18 -1.85
C SER A 31 13.96 12.69 -1.62
N ARG A 32 14.95 13.36 -2.18
CA ARG A 32 15.02 14.83 -2.15
C ARG A 32 13.73 15.49 -2.60
N GLU A 33 13.16 15.02 -3.71
CA GLU A 33 11.88 15.53 -4.23
C GLU A 33 10.72 15.27 -3.26
N GLY A 34 10.63 14.06 -2.72
CA GLY A 34 9.61 13.68 -1.74
C GLY A 34 9.71 14.52 -0.47
N LEU A 35 10.93 14.81 -0.01
CA LEU A 35 11.18 15.69 1.13
C LEU A 35 10.75 17.13 0.83
N THR A 36 11.05 17.66 -0.36
CA THR A 36 10.59 19.01 -0.76
C THR A 36 9.06 19.09 -0.75
N LYS A 37 8.35 18.11 -1.32
CA LYS A 37 6.88 18.05 -1.29
C LYS A 37 6.33 17.99 0.13
N TYR A 38 6.93 17.16 0.97
CA TYR A 38 6.54 17.03 2.37
C TYR A 38 6.71 18.34 3.14
N LEU A 39 7.84 19.04 2.97
CA LEU A 39 8.10 20.32 3.64
C LEU A 39 7.13 21.41 3.18
N ALA A 40 6.83 21.48 1.88
CA ALA A 40 5.83 22.41 1.34
C ALA A 40 4.43 22.13 1.92
N PHE A 41 4.03 20.85 1.97
CA PHE A 41 2.78 20.44 2.60
C PHE A 41 2.74 20.84 4.08
N LYS A 42 3.80 20.55 4.86
CA LYS A 42 3.86 20.96 6.26
C LYS A 42 3.67 22.46 6.42
N GLN A 43 4.35 23.25 5.59
CA GLN A 43 4.25 24.72 5.61
C GLN A 43 2.81 25.20 5.35
N GLN A 44 2.14 24.60 4.37
CA GLN A 44 0.73 24.88 4.10
C GLN A 44 -0.17 24.45 5.26
N VAL A 45 0.05 23.29 5.86
CA VAL A 45 -0.78 22.84 6.98
C VAL A 45 -0.65 23.79 8.16
N VAL A 46 0.56 24.22 8.53
CA VAL A 46 0.74 25.10 9.70
C VAL A 46 0.27 26.53 9.47
N SER A 47 -0.08 26.94 8.23
CA SER A 47 -0.71 28.25 8.00
C SER A 47 -2.21 28.22 8.31
N GLU A 48 -2.87 27.06 8.18
CA GLU A 48 -4.31 26.90 8.43
C GLU A 48 -4.64 26.19 9.74
N TRP A 49 -3.76 25.29 10.19
CA TRP A 49 -3.97 24.42 11.34
C TRP A 49 -2.98 24.76 12.44
N ASP A 50 -3.41 24.55 13.68
CA ASP A 50 -2.60 24.75 14.88
C ASP A 50 -1.35 23.86 14.84
N SER A 51 -1.52 22.62 14.34
CA SER A 51 -0.41 21.71 14.07
C SER A 51 -0.72 20.74 12.92
N VAL A 52 0.32 20.03 12.45
CA VAL A 52 0.16 18.90 11.51
C VAL A 52 -0.64 17.76 12.14
N LEU A 53 -0.52 17.57 13.46
CA LEU A 53 -1.31 16.59 14.19
C LEU A 53 -2.81 16.90 14.07
N ASP A 54 -3.22 18.15 14.23
CA ASP A 54 -4.63 18.55 14.15
C ASP A 54 -5.22 18.25 12.78
N GLN A 55 -4.48 18.60 11.72
CA GLN A 55 -4.90 18.34 10.35
C GLN A 55 -5.04 16.84 10.06
N LEU A 56 -4.08 16.02 10.50
CA LEU A 56 -4.18 14.57 10.33
C LEU A 56 -5.33 14.00 11.18
N THR A 57 -5.49 14.48 12.41
CA THR A 57 -6.54 14.03 13.32
C THR A 57 -7.92 14.26 12.71
N ALA A 58 -8.17 15.47 12.21
CA ALA A 58 -9.42 15.82 11.52
C ALA A 58 -9.65 15.04 10.21
N ARG A 59 -8.57 14.65 9.52
CA ARG A 59 -8.67 13.85 8.28
C ARG A 59 -8.95 12.37 8.58
N MET A 60 -8.36 11.82 9.65
CA MET A 60 -8.40 10.38 9.95
C MET A 60 -9.56 9.97 10.85
N PHE A 61 -10.03 10.86 11.72
CA PHE A 61 -11.01 10.51 12.75
C PHE A 61 -12.18 11.50 12.74
N ASP A 62 -13.33 11.06 13.28
CA ASP A 62 -14.42 11.98 13.55
C ASP A 62 -14.05 12.90 14.72
N CYS A 63 -14.01 14.21 14.44
CA CYS A 63 -13.45 15.22 15.32
C CYS A 63 -14.33 16.46 15.33
N ASP A 64 -14.29 17.18 16.45
CA ASP A 64 -14.73 18.56 16.50
C ASP A 64 -13.57 19.47 16.07
N ILE A 65 -13.88 20.45 15.23
CA ILE A 65 -12.92 21.45 14.76
C ILE A 65 -13.29 22.79 15.38
N THR A 66 -12.33 23.38 16.10
CA THR A 66 -12.45 24.70 16.72
C THR A 66 -11.39 25.65 16.19
N LEU A 67 -11.66 26.96 16.23
CA LEU A 67 -10.64 27.98 15.95
C LEU A 67 -9.92 28.38 17.23
N THR A 68 -8.60 28.47 17.18
CA THR A 68 -7.79 29.05 18.26
C THR A 68 -7.93 30.57 18.27
N GLU A 69 -7.44 31.24 19.33
CA GLU A 69 -7.39 32.71 19.39
C GLU A 69 -6.64 33.32 18.19
N GLY A 70 -5.67 32.59 17.63
CA GLY A 70 -4.92 32.97 16.43
C GLY A 70 -5.61 32.65 15.10
N GLY A 71 -6.88 32.22 15.11
CA GLY A 71 -7.65 31.89 13.92
C GLY A 71 -7.27 30.58 13.22
N LYS A 72 -6.40 29.76 13.83
CA LYS A 72 -6.00 28.47 13.28
C LYS A 72 -6.97 27.36 13.68
N LYS A 73 -7.12 26.35 12.83
CA LYS A 73 -7.95 25.17 13.10
C LYS A 73 -7.26 24.21 14.08
N LYS A 74 -7.99 23.77 15.09
CA LYS A 74 -7.58 22.75 16.04
C LYS A 74 -8.58 21.61 16.03
N ALA A 75 -8.10 20.37 16.09
CA ALA A 75 -8.95 19.18 16.02
C ALA A 75 -8.94 18.43 17.35
N ALA A 76 -10.12 18.05 17.82
CA ALA A 76 -10.27 17.17 18.97
C ALA A 76 -11.11 15.96 18.58
N VAL A 77 -10.54 14.76 18.74
CA VAL A 77 -11.28 13.50 18.50
C VAL A 77 -12.49 13.46 19.44
N LYS A 78 -13.66 13.17 18.90
CA LYS A 78 -14.89 13.12 19.70
C LYS A 78 -14.82 12.05 20.79
N ALA A 79 -15.50 12.30 21.90
CA ALA A 79 -15.44 11.43 23.07
C ALA A 79 -15.98 10.02 22.80
N ASP A 80 -16.98 9.87 21.93
CA ASP A 80 -17.54 8.59 21.51
C ASP A 80 -16.53 7.74 20.72
N VAL A 81 -15.71 8.35 19.85
CA VAL A 81 -14.61 7.67 19.13
C VAL A 81 -13.54 7.16 20.11
N LEU A 82 -13.20 7.96 21.13
CA LEU A 82 -12.20 7.57 22.14
C LEU A 82 -12.73 6.49 23.09
N THR A 83 -14.02 6.51 23.40
CA THR A 83 -14.65 5.58 24.35
C THR A 83 -15.23 4.33 23.68
N ALA A 84 -15.36 4.31 22.34
CA ALA A 84 -15.86 3.17 21.57
C ALA A 84 -15.14 1.86 21.95
N PRO A 85 -15.85 0.74 22.14
CA PRO A 85 -15.22 -0.53 22.52
C PRO A 85 -14.16 -1.02 21.52
N GLN A 86 -14.36 -0.74 20.23
CA GLN A 86 -13.44 -1.09 19.16
C GLN A 86 -12.65 0.13 18.69
N PRO A 87 -11.37 -0.02 18.31
CA PRO A 87 -10.58 1.06 17.74
C PRO A 87 -11.16 1.49 16.38
N THR A 88 -11.13 2.80 16.12
CA THR A 88 -11.27 3.30 14.74
C THR A 88 -9.92 3.15 14.06
N ILE A 89 -9.89 2.42 12.93
CA ILE A 89 -8.68 2.12 12.19
C ILE A 89 -8.78 2.70 10.79
N VAL A 90 -7.74 3.43 10.37
CA VAL A 90 -7.61 3.93 9.00
C VAL A 90 -6.35 3.35 8.37
N PHE A 91 -6.55 2.55 7.31
CA PHE A 91 -5.48 1.99 6.49
C PHE A 91 -5.44 2.76 5.17
N GLN A 92 -4.34 3.45 4.87
CA GLN A 92 -4.22 4.22 3.64
C GLN A 92 -2.78 4.27 3.11
N GLN A 93 -2.62 4.55 1.82
CA GLN A 93 -1.30 4.80 1.25
C GLN A 93 -0.70 6.08 1.87
N ASN A 94 0.62 6.09 2.11
CA ASN A 94 1.30 7.25 2.65
C ASN A 94 1.44 8.32 1.53
N ASP A 95 0.94 9.53 1.79
CA ASP A 95 1.03 10.65 0.85
C ASP A 95 2.49 11.09 0.60
N PHE A 96 3.38 10.80 1.55
CA PHE A 96 4.80 11.13 1.49
C PHE A 96 5.64 9.87 1.73
N PRO A 97 5.66 8.93 0.78
CA PRO A 97 6.36 7.66 0.93
C PRO A 97 7.87 7.86 1.01
N TYR A 98 8.56 6.87 1.58
CA TYR A 98 10.02 6.77 1.53
C TYR A 98 10.48 6.40 0.12
N ASN A 99 11.77 6.58 -0.16
CA ASN A 99 12.37 6.41 -1.48
C ASN A 99 12.56 4.93 -1.84
N PHE A 100 11.52 4.11 -1.79
CA PHE A 100 11.65 2.69 -2.13
C PHE A 100 11.80 2.46 -3.64
N GLU A 101 12.36 1.29 -3.99
CA GLU A 101 12.42 0.82 -5.36
C GLU A 101 11.03 0.66 -6.01
N ALA A 102 11.02 0.59 -7.34
CA ALA A 102 9.78 0.39 -8.08
C ALA A 102 9.08 -0.92 -7.66
N GLY A 103 7.76 -0.85 -7.46
CA GLY A 103 6.96 -1.99 -7.01
C GLY A 103 6.79 -2.10 -5.49
N VAL A 104 7.51 -1.28 -4.70
CA VAL A 104 7.29 -1.19 -3.25
C VAL A 104 6.38 -0.01 -2.94
N THR A 105 5.25 -0.30 -2.30
CA THR A 105 4.27 0.71 -1.86
C THR A 105 4.35 0.90 -0.36
N HIS A 106 4.16 2.12 0.10
CA HIS A 106 4.25 2.50 1.51
C HIS A 106 2.86 2.90 2.02
N TYR A 107 2.34 2.18 3.00
CA TYR A 107 1.08 2.41 3.67
C TYR A 107 1.27 2.85 5.13
N VAL A 108 0.28 3.57 5.65
CA VAL A 108 0.14 3.97 7.05
C VAL A 108 -1.14 3.36 7.61
N LEU A 109 -1.04 2.81 8.81
CA LEU A 109 -2.14 2.32 9.61
C LEU A 109 -2.26 3.23 10.83
N TRP A 110 -3.33 4.03 10.87
CA TRP A 110 -3.69 4.88 11.99
C TRP A 110 -4.73 4.18 12.86
N SER A 111 -4.67 4.36 14.17
CA SER A 111 -5.67 3.82 15.08
C SER A 111 -5.95 4.76 16.26
N SER A 112 -7.22 4.89 16.66
CA SER A 112 -7.61 5.67 17.84
C SER A 112 -7.15 5.05 19.16
N LYS A 113 -6.75 3.76 19.15
CA LYS A 113 -6.22 3.02 20.31
C LYS A 113 -5.06 2.11 19.90
N PRO A 114 -4.19 1.68 20.84
CA PRO A 114 -3.21 0.62 20.57
C PRO A 114 -3.88 -0.61 19.96
N LEU A 115 -3.25 -1.17 18.92
CA LEU A 115 -3.72 -2.39 18.25
C LEU A 115 -2.87 -3.58 18.70
N SER A 116 -3.50 -4.74 18.81
CA SER A 116 -2.77 -5.99 18.99
C SER A 116 -2.11 -6.42 17.67
N PRO A 117 -1.07 -7.27 17.75
CA PRO A 117 -0.48 -7.91 16.58
C PRO A 117 -1.50 -8.55 15.62
N ASP A 118 -2.49 -9.25 16.18
CA ASP A 118 -3.53 -9.92 15.38
C ASP A 118 -4.45 -8.93 14.67
N GLN A 119 -4.79 -7.81 15.32
CA GLN A 119 -5.58 -6.75 14.69
C GLN A 119 -4.83 -6.12 13.52
N ILE A 120 -3.54 -5.83 13.69
CA ILE A 120 -2.67 -5.30 12.63
C ILE A 120 -2.62 -6.28 11.45
N ASN A 121 -2.30 -7.54 11.72
CA ASN A 121 -2.21 -8.59 10.71
C ASN A 121 -3.53 -8.77 9.96
N ALA A 122 -4.67 -8.71 10.67
CA ALA A 122 -5.98 -8.77 10.05
C ALA A 122 -6.25 -7.58 9.11
N GLN A 123 -5.78 -6.37 9.44
CA GLN A 123 -5.91 -5.23 8.55
C GLN A 123 -5.03 -5.37 7.31
N ILE A 124 -3.82 -5.91 7.45
CA ILE A 124 -2.94 -6.15 6.30
C ILE A 124 -3.51 -7.21 5.38
N GLU A 125 -3.92 -8.36 5.91
CA GLU A 125 -4.52 -9.43 5.10
C GLU A 125 -5.80 -8.95 4.41
N LYS A 126 -6.60 -8.10 5.06
CA LYS A 126 -7.81 -7.50 4.47
C LYS A 126 -7.50 -6.61 3.27
N HIS A 127 -6.46 -5.79 3.32
CA HIS A 127 -6.17 -4.78 2.27
C HIS A 127 -5.16 -5.27 1.23
N MET A 128 -4.28 -6.20 1.59
CA MET A 128 -3.15 -6.65 0.79
C MET A 128 -2.96 -8.17 0.90
N PRO A 129 -3.99 -8.97 0.58
CA PRO A 129 -3.94 -10.42 0.77
C PRO A 129 -2.81 -11.06 -0.02
N GLY A 130 -2.00 -11.89 0.65
CA GLY A 130 -0.91 -12.65 0.03
C GLY A 130 0.27 -11.80 -0.47
N GLN A 131 0.34 -10.51 -0.13
CA GLN A 131 1.49 -9.68 -0.48
C GLN A 131 2.60 -9.78 0.59
N GLU A 132 3.85 -9.64 0.15
CA GLU A 132 4.98 -9.59 1.07
C GLU A 132 5.02 -8.22 1.74
N THR A 133 5.00 -8.21 3.08
CA THR A 133 4.96 -6.99 3.87
C THR A 133 6.01 -6.98 4.97
N VAL A 134 6.60 -5.82 5.21
CA VAL A 134 7.32 -5.53 6.46
C VAL A 134 6.67 -4.36 7.17
N MET A 135 6.78 -4.34 8.49
CA MET A 135 6.07 -3.36 9.30
C MET A 135 6.94 -2.86 10.44
N PHE A 136 6.76 -1.60 10.81
CA PHE A 136 7.46 -0.99 11.93
C PHE A 136 6.72 0.25 12.44
N VAL A 137 7.15 0.71 13.61
CA VAL A 137 6.73 1.99 14.18
C VAL A 137 7.99 2.85 14.31
N ASN A 138 7.94 4.09 13.84
CA ASN A 138 9.08 5.00 14.02
C ASN A 138 9.31 5.24 15.52
N PRO A 139 10.56 5.14 16.02
CA PRO A 139 10.87 5.52 17.40
C PRO A 139 10.60 7.01 17.60
N PRO A 140 10.33 7.47 18.85
CA PRO A 140 9.91 8.85 19.12
C PRO A 140 10.82 9.93 18.50
N VAL A 141 12.13 9.70 18.46
CA VAL A 141 13.11 10.64 17.88
C VAL A 141 13.04 10.76 16.35
N LEU A 142 12.45 9.77 15.67
CA LEU A 142 12.26 9.76 14.21
C LEU A 142 10.81 10.07 13.80
N GLN A 143 9.89 10.21 14.76
CA GLN A 143 8.50 10.54 14.46
C GLN A 143 8.38 11.98 13.97
N SER A 144 7.78 12.14 12.80
CA SER A 144 7.42 13.46 12.28
C SER A 144 6.34 14.17 13.10
N ILE A 145 5.53 13.40 13.83
CA ILE A 145 4.39 13.88 14.64
C ILE A 145 4.40 13.11 15.97
N PRO A 146 5.15 13.59 16.99
CA PRO A 146 5.42 12.85 18.23
C PRO A 146 4.18 12.48 19.06
N ALA A 147 3.06 13.16 18.82
CA ALA A 147 1.83 12.96 19.58
C ALA A 147 0.95 11.82 19.05
N VAL A 148 1.20 11.30 17.84
CA VAL A 148 0.44 10.15 17.32
C VAL A 148 1.06 8.85 17.83
N ARG A 149 0.39 8.22 18.80
CA ARG A 149 0.90 7.00 19.46
C ARG A 149 0.84 5.73 18.61
N THR A 150 0.14 5.74 17.48
CA THR A 150 -0.24 4.53 16.73
C THR A 150 -0.25 4.81 15.23
N SER A 151 0.88 5.25 14.69
CA SER A 151 1.14 5.18 13.25
C SER A 151 2.06 4.00 12.99
N MET A 152 1.48 2.91 12.48
CA MET A 152 2.26 1.78 12.02
C MET A 152 2.47 1.91 10.52
N LEU A 153 3.71 1.73 10.10
CA LEU A 153 4.12 1.79 8.72
C LEU A 153 4.19 0.39 8.17
N SER A 154 3.53 0.14 7.03
CA SER A 154 3.64 -1.12 6.31
C SER A 154 4.17 -0.82 4.91
N THR A 155 5.24 -1.49 4.51
CA THR A 155 5.70 -1.48 3.13
C THR A 155 5.36 -2.80 2.49
N CYS A 156 4.87 -2.73 1.27
CA CYS A 156 4.29 -3.86 0.57
C CYS A 156 4.93 -3.98 -0.81
N ARG A 157 5.46 -5.15 -1.13
CA ARG A 157 6.01 -5.43 -2.46
C ARG A 157 4.93 -6.03 -3.34
N LEU A 158 4.58 -5.32 -4.42
CA LEU A 158 3.71 -5.87 -5.45
C LEU A 158 4.47 -6.99 -6.17
N ASN A 159 3.98 -8.22 -6.04
CA ASN A 159 4.57 -9.35 -6.74
C ASN A 159 4.36 -9.17 -8.25
N ALA A 160 5.40 -9.31 -9.06
CA ALA A 160 5.36 -9.01 -10.50
C ALA A 160 4.26 -9.79 -11.24
N ALA A 161 3.88 -10.97 -10.75
CA ALA A 161 2.78 -11.76 -11.30
C ALA A 161 1.41 -11.04 -11.29
N CYS A 162 1.16 -10.12 -10.35
CA CYS A 162 -0.10 -9.35 -10.31
C CYS A 162 -0.15 -8.24 -11.37
N LEU A 163 0.99 -7.65 -11.74
CA LEU A 163 1.05 -6.59 -12.77
C LEU A 163 0.73 -7.12 -14.17
N TRP A 164 1.05 -8.38 -14.45
CA TRP A 164 0.75 -9.03 -15.74
C TRP A 164 -0.74 -9.33 -15.92
N LEU A 165 -1.48 -9.61 -14.84
CA LEU A 165 -2.91 -9.88 -14.94
C LEU A 165 -3.72 -8.62 -15.25
N ALA A 166 -3.32 -7.44 -14.75
CA ALA A 166 -4.02 -6.18 -15.05
C ALA A 166 -3.84 -5.73 -16.52
N ALA A 167 -2.71 -6.04 -17.15
CA ALA A 167 -2.44 -5.68 -18.54
C ALA A 167 -3.18 -6.56 -19.57
N CYS A 168 -3.62 -7.76 -19.19
CA CYS A 168 -4.27 -8.72 -20.09
C CYS A 168 -5.81 -8.61 -20.17
N VAL A 169 -6.45 -7.70 -19.42
CA VAL A 169 -7.92 -7.52 -19.42
C VAL A 169 -8.37 -6.25 -20.15
N LEU A 170 -7.56 -5.70 -21.06
CA LEU A 170 -8.06 -4.75 -22.04
C LEU A 170 -8.67 -5.53 -23.22
N PRO A 171 -10.00 -5.50 -23.41
CA PRO A 171 -10.60 -6.15 -24.57
C PRO A 171 -10.37 -5.24 -25.78
N ALA A 172 -9.44 -5.62 -26.64
CA ALA A 172 -9.22 -5.00 -27.96
C ALA A 172 -10.35 -5.29 -28.98
N CYS A 173 -11.55 -5.67 -28.53
CA CYS A 173 -12.58 -6.25 -29.39
C CYS A 173 -13.96 -5.62 -29.17
N CYS A 174 -14.11 -4.30 -29.30
CA CYS A 174 -15.42 -3.64 -29.42
C CYS A 174 -15.29 -2.29 -30.17
N LEU A 175 -14.98 -2.34 -31.46
CA LEU A 175 -15.34 -1.24 -32.37
C LEU A 175 -16.69 -1.58 -33.02
N PRO A 176 -17.71 -0.71 -32.94
CA PRO A 176 -18.95 -0.91 -33.67
C PRO A 176 -18.70 -0.65 -35.16
N ALA A 177 -18.82 -1.69 -35.97
CA ALA A 177 -18.93 -1.57 -37.41
C ALA A 177 -20.29 -0.92 -37.75
N TYR A 178 -20.29 0.37 -38.11
CA TYR A 178 -21.37 0.98 -38.88
C TYR A 178 -20.97 1.02 -40.36
N GLY A 179 -21.79 0.38 -41.18
CA GLY A 179 -21.48 0.04 -42.55
C GLY A 179 -21.45 1.21 -43.55
N ALA A 180 -20.63 1.04 -44.57
CA ALA A 180 -20.94 1.46 -45.93
C ALA A 180 -20.40 0.38 -46.87
N LEU A 181 -21.31 -0.20 -47.65
CA LEU A 181 -21.02 -1.09 -48.76
C LEU A 181 -20.05 -0.41 -49.72
N HIS A 182 -18.96 -1.08 -50.09
CA HIS A 182 -18.45 -1.04 -51.46
C HIS A 182 -17.62 -2.30 -51.69
N ALA A 183 -18.09 -3.12 -52.63
CA ALA A 183 -17.38 -4.27 -53.14
C ALA A 183 -16.07 -3.82 -53.79
N CYS A 184 -14.96 -4.49 -53.44
CA CYS A 184 -13.81 -4.54 -54.32
C CYS A 184 -13.15 -5.91 -54.19
N CYS A 185 -12.87 -6.48 -55.35
CA CYS A 185 -12.55 -7.86 -55.59
C CYS A 185 -11.04 -8.14 -55.40
N LEU A 186 -10.77 -9.40 -55.04
CA LEU A 186 -9.59 -10.22 -55.34
C LEU A 186 -8.38 -10.22 -54.36
N PRO A 187 -7.61 -11.35 -54.35
CA PRO A 187 -7.02 -11.93 -53.15
C PRO A 187 -5.50 -12.06 -53.23
N VAL A 188 -4.80 -12.06 -52.09
CA VAL A 188 -3.49 -12.73 -51.96
C VAL A 188 -3.35 -13.26 -50.54
N ALA A 189 -2.99 -14.54 -50.45
CA ALA A 189 -2.75 -15.33 -49.25
C ALA A 189 -1.57 -14.83 -48.39
N CYS A 190 -1.58 -15.14 -47.08
CA CYS A 190 -0.42 -15.76 -46.43
C CYS A 190 -0.73 -16.23 -44.99
N CYS A 191 -0.51 -17.54 -44.78
CA CYS A 191 0.01 -18.20 -43.58
C CYS A 191 -0.87 -18.26 -42.30
N LEU A 192 -1.61 -19.37 -42.25
CA LEU A 192 -1.58 -20.37 -41.17
C LEU A 192 -0.49 -20.13 -40.10
N HIS A 193 -0.92 -20.08 -38.83
CA HIS A 193 -0.34 -20.94 -37.79
C HIS A 193 -1.49 -21.56 -36.98
N ALA A 194 -1.63 -22.86 -37.16
CA ALA A 194 -2.48 -23.74 -36.39
C ALA A 194 -1.77 -24.09 -35.08
N ALA A 195 -2.43 -23.85 -33.94
CA ALA A 195 -2.32 -24.64 -32.72
C ALA A 195 -3.26 -24.06 -31.65
N CYS A 196 -4.48 -24.59 -31.55
CA CYS A 196 -5.23 -24.71 -30.29
C CYS A 196 -6.60 -25.36 -30.53
N LEU A 197 -6.58 -26.61 -31.01
CA LEU A 197 -7.74 -27.49 -30.92
C LEU A 197 -7.25 -28.88 -30.51
N TRP A 198 -7.22 -29.13 -29.21
CA TRP A 198 -7.37 -30.48 -28.69
C TRP A 198 -8.36 -30.49 -27.53
N ARG A 199 -9.55 -31.02 -27.84
CA ARG A 199 -10.43 -31.66 -26.87
C ARG A 199 -9.96 -33.11 -26.72
N ALA A 200 -9.82 -33.59 -25.49
CA ALA A 200 -10.07 -34.99 -25.18
C ALA A 200 -10.56 -35.09 -23.74
N ALA A 201 -11.80 -35.57 -23.61
CA ALA A 201 -12.37 -36.08 -22.38
C ALA A 201 -11.76 -37.46 -22.09
N CYS A 202 -11.43 -37.73 -20.83
CA CYS A 202 -11.18 -39.09 -20.33
C CYS A 202 -12.00 -39.29 -19.04
N VAL A 203 -12.80 -40.34 -19.04
CA VAL A 203 -13.58 -40.86 -17.91
C VAL A 203 -12.80 -42.04 -17.31
N LEU A 204 -12.34 -41.88 -16.04
CA LEU A 204 -12.17 -42.82 -14.89
C LEU A 204 -11.43 -44.17 -15.07
N PRO A 205 -10.82 -44.82 -14.02
CA PRO A 205 -11.25 -44.80 -12.61
C PRO A 205 -10.19 -44.81 -11.48
N ALA A 206 -10.70 -44.54 -10.26
CA ALA A 206 -10.35 -45.05 -8.92
C ALA A 206 -8.92 -44.97 -8.34
N SER A 207 -8.93 -44.64 -7.04
CA SER A 207 -7.86 -44.71 -6.03
C SER A 207 -6.70 -43.73 -6.19
N HIS A 208 -6.75 -42.64 -5.40
CA HIS A 208 -5.68 -42.25 -4.48
C HIS A 208 -6.21 -41.10 -3.61
N THR A 209 -6.11 -41.27 -2.29
CA THR A 209 -6.35 -40.25 -1.27
C THR A 209 -5.57 -38.96 -1.60
N PRO A 210 -6.22 -37.78 -1.63
CA PRO A 210 -5.47 -36.54 -1.69
C PRO A 210 -4.82 -36.29 -0.33
N VAL A 211 -3.49 -36.36 -0.29
CA VAL A 211 -2.71 -35.67 0.74
C VAL A 211 -2.90 -34.18 0.46
N ILE A 212 -3.73 -33.54 1.28
CA ILE A 212 -3.77 -32.08 1.38
C ILE A 212 -2.43 -31.67 1.99
N LEU A 213 -1.46 -31.33 1.15
CA LEU A 213 -0.32 -30.55 1.60
C LEU A 213 -0.84 -29.15 1.92
N PRO A 214 -0.69 -28.65 3.16
CA PRO A 214 -0.98 -27.26 3.43
C PRO A 214 -0.05 -26.40 2.58
N CYS A 215 -0.61 -25.43 1.85
CA CYS A 215 0.15 -24.24 1.49
C CYS A 215 0.72 -23.69 2.80
N ALA A 216 2.01 -23.91 3.01
CA ALA A 216 2.73 -23.29 4.11
C ALA A 216 2.57 -21.77 3.93
N ARG A 217 1.80 -21.15 4.83
CA ARG A 217 1.81 -19.70 4.97
C ARG A 217 3.25 -19.30 5.29
N PRO A 218 3.87 -18.37 4.56
CA PRO A 218 5.11 -17.77 5.05
C PRO A 218 4.77 -17.03 6.35
N THR A 219 5.15 -17.61 7.49
CA THR A 219 5.13 -16.92 8.78
C THR A 219 6.31 -15.97 8.83
N ASN A 220 6.22 -14.85 8.12
CA ASN A 220 7.19 -13.76 8.22
C ASN A 220 6.48 -12.51 8.72
N THR A 221 6.27 -12.45 10.04
CA THR A 221 5.95 -11.20 10.74
C THR A 221 7.06 -10.97 11.75
N LEU A 222 8.06 -10.20 11.35
CA LEU A 222 9.14 -9.76 12.25
C LEU A 222 8.66 -8.51 12.99
N TRP A 223 8.58 -8.61 14.31
CA TRP A 223 8.26 -7.49 15.18
C TRP A 223 9.56 -6.91 15.71
N ALA A 224 9.86 -5.66 15.38
CA ALA A 224 10.82 -4.84 16.13
C ALA A 224 10.02 -4.05 17.16
N SER A 225 10.26 -4.35 18.44
CA SER A 225 9.66 -3.72 19.62
C SER A 225 10.50 -2.57 20.13
#